data_AF-P82730-F1
#
_entry.id   AF-P82730-F1
#
_cell.length_a   1.000
_cell.length_b   1.000
_cell.length_c   1.000
_cell.angle_alpha   90.00
_cell.angle_beta   90.00
_cell.angle_gamma   90.00
#
_symmetry.space_group_name_H-M   'P 1'
#
loop_
_entity.id
_entity.type
_entity.pdbx_description
1 polymer ?
#
loop_
_entity_poly.entity_id
_entity_poly.type
_entity_poly.pdbx_seq_one_letter_code
_entity_poly.pdbx_strand_id
1 'polypeptide(L)'
;MSKSLQLIVTVLCIFTILVLGEICLAKGQPLEEMVECKEVLWPEECKYDACAFACALKRHGKGGCLEGPDYRSACICQYACKRS
;
A
#
# COMPACT_ATOMS: atom_id res chain seq x y z
N MET A 1 42.37 -31.26 -14.23
CA MET A 1 41.10 -30.60 -13.84
C MET A 1 39.95 -31.41 -14.38
N SER A 2 39.21 -32.09 -13.52
CA SER A 2 38.20 -33.09 -13.91
C SER A 2 37.02 -32.38 -14.57
N LYS A 3 36.64 -32.77 -15.79
CA LYS A 3 35.48 -32.20 -16.54
C LYS A 3 34.19 -32.18 -15.70
N SER A 4 34.06 -33.12 -14.76
CA SER A 4 32.97 -33.19 -13.78
C SER A 4 32.91 -31.98 -12.83
N LEU A 5 34.04 -31.46 -12.36
CA LEU A 5 34.08 -30.27 -11.50
C LEU A 5 33.61 -29.03 -12.25
N GLN A 6 34.00 -28.90 -13.53
CA GLN A 6 33.59 -27.78 -14.36
C GLN A 6 32.06 -27.77 -14.56
N LEU A 7 31.46 -28.92 -14.85
CA LEU A 7 30.00 -29.05 -14.99
C LEU A 7 29.25 -28.70 -13.70
N ILE A 8 29.70 -29.20 -12.55
CA ILE A 8 29.05 -28.93 -11.25
C ILE A 8 29.06 -27.43 -10.94
N VAL A 9 30.21 -26.77 -11.14
CA VAL A 9 30.33 -25.32 -10.90
C VAL A 9 29.41 -24.53 -11.84
N THR A 10 29.35 -24.89 -13.12
CA THR A 10 28.48 -24.19 -14.07
C THR A 10 27.00 -24.33 -13.72
N VAL A 11 26.54 -25.52 -13.34
CA VAL A 11 25.15 -25.74 -12.93
C VAL A 11 24.81 -24.94 -11.66
N LEU A 12 25.71 -24.94 -10.67
CA LEU A 12 25.53 -24.15 -9.45
C LEU A 12 25.45 -22.65 -9.74
N CYS A 13 26.29 -22.12 -10.64
CA CYS A 13 26.23 -20.71 -11.05
C CYS A 13 24.92 -20.36 -11.76
N ILE A 14 24.42 -21.21 -12.66
CA ILE A 14 23.14 -20.97 -13.34
C ILE A 14 21.99 -20.96 -12.33
N PHE A 15 22.01 -21.91 -11.38
CA PHE A 15 20.98 -21.98 -10.35
C PHE A 15 20.99 -20.75 -9.43
N THR A 16 22.16 -20.27 -9.00
CA THR A 16 22.25 -19.07 -8.17
C THR A 16 21.83 -17.82 -8.92
N ILE A 17 22.19 -17.66 -10.19
CA ILE A 17 21.78 -16.52 -11.02
C ILE A 17 20.25 -16.52 -11.22
N LEU A 18 19.64 -17.68 -11.50
CA LEU A 18 18.18 -17.80 -11.64
C LEU A 18 17.46 -17.43 -10.34
N VAL A 19 17.90 -17.98 -9.20
CA VAL A 19 17.29 -17.68 -7.89
C VAL A 19 17.47 -16.20 -7.51
N LEU A 20 18.65 -15.61 -7.74
CA LEU A 20 18.89 -14.19 -7.51
C LEU A 20 18.03 -13.31 -8.43
N GLY A 21 17.88 -13.69 -9.70
CA GLY A 21 17.05 -12.99 -10.68
C GLY A 21 15.58 -12.93 -10.26
N GLU A 22 15.00 -14.05 -9.84
CA GLU A 22 13.61 -14.14 -9.37
C GLU A 22 13.38 -13.33 -8.09
N ILE A 23 14.31 -13.38 -7.12
CA ILE A 23 14.20 -12.59 -5.88
C ILE A 23 14.31 -11.09 -6.17
N CYS A 24 15.17 -10.69 -7.10
CA CYS A 24 15.30 -9.29 -7.52
C CYS A 24 14.05 -8.80 -8.27
N LEU A 25 13.44 -9.62 -9.12
CA LEU A 25 12.18 -9.27 -9.79
C LEU A 25 11.01 -9.18 -8.79
N ALA A 26 10.93 -10.08 -7.82
CA ALA A 26 9.92 -10.03 -6.76
C ALA A 26 10.06 -8.79 -5.86
N LYS A 27 11.29 -8.29 -5.66
CA LYS A 27 11.55 -7.03 -4.93
C LYS A 27 11.50 -5.79 -5.82
N GLY A 28 11.54 -5.96 -7.14
CA GLY A 28 11.70 -4.90 -8.12
C GLY A 28 10.40 -4.35 -8.68
N GLN A 29 9.25 -4.96 -8.38
CA GLN A 29 8.00 -4.21 -8.46
C GLN A 29 8.13 -3.08 -7.43
N PRO A 30 8.10 -1.79 -7.84
CA PRO A 30 7.96 -0.74 -6.85
C PRO A 30 6.70 -1.11 -6.07
N LEU A 31 6.85 -1.41 -4.78
CA LEU A 31 5.74 -1.35 -3.86
C LEU A 31 5.14 0.02 -4.11
N GLU A 32 4.02 0.07 -4.85
CA GLU A 32 3.40 1.32 -5.26
C GLU A 32 3.31 2.19 -4.02
N GLU A 33 3.92 3.38 -4.08
CA GLU A 33 4.12 4.21 -2.90
C GLU A 33 2.75 4.47 -2.26
N MET A 34 2.54 3.87 -1.09
CA MET A 34 1.34 4.07 -0.31
C MET A 34 1.46 5.43 0.37
N VAL A 35 0.55 6.34 0.05
CA VAL A 35 0.46 7.69 0.61
C VAL A 35 -0.83 7.82 1.42
N GLU A 36 -0.87 8.80 2.33
CA GLU A 36 -2.07 9.13 3.08
C GLU A 36 -3.00 10.00 2.21
N CYS A 37 -4.18 9.49 1.88
CA CYS A 37 -5.26 10.23 1.24
C CYS A 37 -6.26 10.76 2.27
N LYS A 38 -6.90 11.89 1.93
CA LYS A 38 -8.02 12.46 2.68
C LYS A 38 -9.19 12.71 1.74
N GLU A 39 -10.38 12.29 2.14
CA GLU A 39 -11.62 12.47 1.38
C GLU A 39 -12.72 12.99 2.31
N VAL A 40 -13.50 13.97 1.85
CA VAL A 40 -14.70 14.42 2.57
C VAL A 40 -15.87 13.54 2.14
N LEU A 41 -16.44 12.78 3.08
CA LEU A 41 -17.57 11.88 2.80
C LEU A 41 -18.92 12.59 2.88
N TRP A 42 -19.08 13.49 3.85
CA TRP A 42 -20.30 14.29 4.06
C TRP A 42 -19.91 15.74 4.39
N PRO A 43 -20.33 16.72 3.60
CA PRO A 43 -19.99 18.13 3.84
C PRO A 43 -20.88 18.79 4.89
N GLU A 44 -22.05 18.22 5.17
CA GLU A 44 -23.06 18.75 6.08
C GLU A 44 -23.59 17.55 6.89
N GLU A 45 -23.61 17.69 8.21
CA GLU A 45 -23.89 16.63 9.20
C GLU A 45 -22.75 15.61 9.38
N CYS A 46 -22.04 15.74 10.49
CA CYS A 46 -21.08 14.74 10.90
C CYS A 46 -21.45 14.08 12.24
N LYS A 47 -21.78 12.79 12.17
CA LYS A 47 -21.84 11.91 13.35
C LYS A 47 -20.55 11.09 13.40
N TYR A 48 -19.80 11.21 14.48
CA TYR A 48 -18.50 10.54 14.64
C TYR A 48 -18.57 9.04 14.34
N ASP A 49 -19.53 8.32 14.93
CA ASP A 49 -19.67 6.87 14.72
C ASP A 49 -20.00 6.51 13.28
N ALA A 50 -20.92 7.26 12.65
CA ALA A 50 -21.30 7.03 11.26
C ALA A 50 -20.15 7.34 10.29
N CYS A 51 -19.38 8.40 10.57
CA CYS A 51 -18.24 8.80 9.77
C CYS A 51 -17.10 7.78 9.87
N ALA A 52 -16.75 7.38 11.11
CA ALA A 52 -15.74 6.36 11.37
C ALA A 52 -16.12 5.03 10.71
N PHE A 53 -17.37 4.59 10.88
CA PHE A 53 -17.88 3.37 10.26
C PHE A 53 -17.86 3.44 8.73
N ALA A 54 -18.35 4.53 8.13
CA ALA A 54 -18.36 4.70 6.67
C ALA A 54 -16.95 4.73 6.08
N CYS A 55 -15.99 5.39 6.75
CA CYS A 55 -14.60 5.42 6.32
C CYS A 55 -13.92 4.05 6.44
N ALA A 56 -14.13 3.36 7.56
CA ALA A 56 -13.63 2.01 7.76
C ALA A 56 -14.20 1.03 6.71
N LEU A 57 -15.49 1.15 6.38
CA LEU A 57 -16.16 0.30 5.40
C LEU A 57 -15.72 0.58 3.97
N LYS A 58 -15.63 1.85 3.56
CA LYS A 58 -15.35 2.22 2.16
C LYS A 58 -13.87 2.20 1.82
N ARG A 59 -13.01 2.57 2.78
CA ARG A 59 -11.59 2.86 2.53
C ARG A 59 -10.65 2.11 3.47
N HIS A 60 -11.16 1.29 4.40
CA HIS A 60 -10.36 0.73 5.49
C HIS A 60 -9.58 1.80 6.26
N GLY A 61 -10.14 3.00 6.32
CA GLY A 61 -9.50 4.19 6.88
C GLY A 61 -10.02 4.57 8.26
N LYS A 62 -9.59 5.73 8.73
CA LYS A 62 -10.07 6.40 9.94
C LYS A 62 -10.93 7.60 9.56
N GLY A 63 -12.20 7.54 9.92
CA GLY A 63 -13.14 8.65 9.76
C GLY A 63 -13.18 9.52 11.01
N GLY A 64 -13.32 10.83 10.84
CA GLY A 64 -13.52 11.79 11.92
C GLY A 64 -14.32 12.99 11.47
N CYS A 65 -14.94 13.69 12.43
CA CYS A 65 -15.67 14.92 12.18
C CYS A 65 -14.79 16.13 12.42
N LEU A 66 -14.72 17.04 11.44
CA LEU A 66 -14.14 18.37 11.64
C LEU A 66 -15.24 19.42 11.62
N GLU A 67 -15.26 20.31 12.60
CA GLU A 67 -16.06 21.52 12.59
C GLU A 67 -15.30 22.60 11.83
N GLY A 68 -15.85 23.06 10.71
CA GLY A 68 -15.35 24.20 9.97
C GLY A 68 -15.74 25.54 10.64
N PRO A 69 -15.13 26.65 10.20
CA PRO A 69 -15.41 27.99 10.76
C PRO A 69 -16.88 28.43 10.59
N ASP A 70 -17.59 27.92 9.58
CA ASP A 70 -18.98 28.24 9.28
C ASP A 70 -19.99 27.34 10.02
N TYR A 71 -19.60 26.71 11.14
CA TYR A 71 -20.40 25.68 11.85
C TYR A 71 -20.75 24.45 11.01
N ARG A 72 -20.14 24.29 9.85
CA ARG A 72 -20.33 23.12 9.00
C ARG A 72 -19.43 22.01 9.52
N SER A 73 -20.05 20.96 10.05
CA SER A 73 -19.34 19.74 10.39
C SER A 73 -19.20 18.87 9.14
N ALA A 74 -17.96 18.46 8.84
CA ALA A 74 -17.65 17.61 7.71
C ALA A 74 -17.06 16.29 8.19
N CYS A 75 -17.51 15.18 7.60
CA CYS A 75 -16.89 13.88 7.78
C CYS A 75 -15.67 13.75 6.88
N ILE A 76 -14.49 13.60 7.48
CA ILE A 76 -13.22 13.39 6.77
C ILE A 76 -12.75 11.96 7.00
N CYS A 77 -12.48 11.26 5.91
CA CYS A 77 -11.91 9.93 5.90
C CYS A 77 -10.43 9.98 5.51
N GLN A 78 -9.56 9.48 6.39
CA GLN A 78 -8.13 9.34 6.14
C GLN A 78 -7.81 7.87 5.88
N TYR A 79 -7.13 7.56 4.78
CA TYR A 79 -6.84 6.18 4.40
C TYR A 79 -5.55 6.08 3.58
N ALA A 80 -4.94 4.88 3.59
CA ALA A 80 -3.81 4.60 2.72
C ALA A 80 -4.30 4.39 1.29
N CYS A 81 -3.72 5.12 0.35
CA CYS A 81 -4.03 5.04 -1.07
C CYS A 81 -2.73 4.97 -1.87
N LYS A 82 -2.83 4.57 -3.13
CA LYS A 82 -1.73 4.72 -4.07
C LYS A 82 -1.59 6.18 -4.46
N ARG A 83 -0.35 6.67 -4.60
CA ARG A 83 -0.09 7.98 -5.19
C ARG A 83 -0.63 7.98 -6.63
N SER A 84 -1.67 8.76 -6.89
CA SER A 84 -2.23 8.99 -8.23
C SER A 84 -1.42 10.02 -9.01
#